data_AF-A0A484VYB1-F1
#
_entry.id   AF-A0A484VYB1-F1
#
_cell.length_a   1.000
_cell.length_b   1.000
_cell.length_c   1.000
_cell.angle_alpha   90.00
_cell.angle_beta   90.00
_cell.angle_gamma   90.00
#
_symmetry.space_group_name_H-M   'P 1'
#
loop_
_entity.id
_entity.type
_entity.pdbx_description
1 polymer ?
#
loop_
_entity_poly.entity_id
_entity_poly.type
_entity_poly.pdbx_seq_one_letter_code
_entity_poly.pdbx_strand_id
1 'polypeptide(L)'
;MQTVAFRAAHGFNDDVITTSLICTNRMIPARLHTGDICVAVNKNPAVASFRNVTRPTLPLWPVTDGDMHWSLISAMNLNYLSLLDRETLIQILRTFDLPGAHHPQRARLSRQKLDAIEKLETKPVDRLFKGVPVRGLATTLWIRPDPFICEGEIYLLGTRALALLCPLRQHQFVPLSENH
;
A
#
# COMPACT_ATOMS: atom_id res chain seq x y z
N MET A 1 10.50 -17.26 -18.60
CA MET A 1 11.07 -16.10 -19.31
C MET A 1 10.67 -16.27 -20.76
N GLN A 2 9.65 -15.53 -21.24
CA GLN A 2 9.25 -15.59 -22.65
C GLN A 2 10.09 -14.56 -23.40
N THR A 3 11.00 -15.01 -24.26
CA THR A 3 11.74 -14.14 -25.17
C THR A 3 10.83 -13.80 -26.33
N VAL A 4 10.45 -12.53 -26.46
CA VAL A 4 9.69 -12.02 -27.63
C VAL A 4 10.67 -11.26 -28.50
N ALA A 5 10.95 -11.77 -29.69
CA ALA A 5 11.77 -11.08 -30.68
C ALA A 5 10.88 -10.13 -31.51
N PHE A 6 11.22 -8.84 -31.53
CA PHE A 6 10.56 -7.85 -32.38
C PHE A 6 11.48 -7.50 -33.55
N ARG A 7 10.94 -7.52 -34.77
CA ARG A 7 11.61 -6.99 -35.96
C ARG A 7 11.19 -5.54 -36.14
N ALA A 8 12.14 -4.62 -36.12
CA ALA A 8 11.86 -3.19 -36.30
C ALA A 8 11.26 -2.94 -37.70
N ALA A 9 10.16 -2.19 -37.75
CA ALA A 9 9.53 -1.78 -39.00
C ALA A 9 10.06 -0.42 -39.44
N HIS A 10 10.78 -0.44 -40.58
CA HIS A 10 11.24 0.68 -41.40
C HIS A 10 12.26 1.68 -40.80
N GLY A 11 13.45 1.72 -41.40
CA GLY A 11 14.35 2.89 -41.38
C GLY A 11 15.74 2.69 -40.77
N PHE A 12 16.04 1.53 -40.20
CA PHE A 12 17.40 1.18 -39.77
C PHE A 12 17.99 0.18 -40.77
N ASN A 13 19.28 0.33 -41.10
CA ASN A 13 20.08 -0.72 -41.75
C ASN A 13 19.84 -2.09 -41.08
N ASP A 14 20.25 -3.19 -41.73
CA ASP A 14 20.08 -4.61 -41.34
C ASP A 14 20.65 -5.03 -39.95
N ASP A 15 20.61 -4.16 -38.95
CA ASP A 15 21.04 -4.36 -37.58
C ASP A 15 19.98 -5.15 -36.79
N VAL A 16 20.41 -6.27 -36.23
CA VAL A 16 19.58 -7.12 -35.36
C VAL A 16 19.63 -6.57 -33.94
N ILE A 17 18.49 -6.11 -33.43
CA ILE A 17 18.35 -5.68 -32.03
C ILE A 17 17.88 -6.86 -31.19
N THR A 18 18.69 -7.26 -30.19
CA THR A 18 18.29 -8.21 -29.15
C THR A 18 17.85 -7.46 -27.91
N THR A 19 16.64 -7.74 -27.42
CA THR A 19 16.13 -7.15 -26.18
C THR A 19 15.59 -8.23 -25.25
N SER A 20 15.74 -7.99 -23.94
CA SER A 20 15.14 -8.81 -22.89
C SER A 20 13.99 -8.04 -22.27
N LEU A 21 12.80 -8.63 -22.29
CA LEU A 21 11.57 -7.99 -21.82
C LEU A 21 10.96 -8.78 -20.66
N ILE A 22 10.35 -8.05 -19.72
CA ILE A 22 9.51 -8.63 -18.67
C ILE A 22 8.05 -8.38 -19.09
N CYS A 23 7.31 -9.47 -19.30
CA CYS A 23 5.92 -9.43 -19.74
C CYS A 23 4.98 -10.03 -18.68
N THR A 24 3.71 -9.62 -18.72
CA THR A 24 2.66 -10.16 -17.84
C THR A 24 1.59 -10.86 -18.67
N ASN A 25 0.91 -11.84 -18.07
CA ASN A 25 -0.11 -12.67 -18.74
C ASN A 25 -1.54 -12.08 -18.63
N ARG A 26 -1.67 -10.79 -18.29
CA ARG A 26 -2.94 -10.06 -18.19
C ARG A 26 -3.99 -10.84 -17.38
N MET A 27 -5.13 -11.17 -17.99
CA MET A 27 -6.26 -11.86 -17.36
C MET A 27 -6.12 -13.39 -17.31
N ILE A 28 -5.09 -13.98 -17.93
CA ILE A 28 -4.93 -15.44 -17.95
C ILE A 28 -4.84 -16.03 -16.53
N PRO A 29 -4.05 -15.45 -15.59
CA PRO A 29 -3.98 -15.96 -14.22
C PRO A 29 -5.32 -15.90 -13.47
N ALA A 30 -6.25 -15.01 -13.86
CA ALA A 30 -7.55 -14.89 -13.23
C ALA A 30 -8.46 -16.11 -13.48
N ARG A 31 -8.14 -16.95 -14.48
CA ARG A 31 -8.88 -18.18 -14.78
C ARG A 31 -8.44 -19.37 -13.92
N LEU A 32 -7.35 -19.23 -13.17
CA LEU A 32 -6.80 -20.28 -12.33
C LEU A 32 -7.57 -20.40 -11.00
N HIS A 33 -7.72 -21.64 -10.56
CA HIS A 33 -8.34 -22.04 -9.31
C HIS A 33 -7.29 -22.27 -8.22
N THR A 34 -7.76 -22.44 -7.00
CA THR A 34 -6.93 -22.92 -5.91
C THR A 34 -6.41 -24.32 -6.25
N GLY A 35 -5.09 -24.51 -6.25
CA GLY A 35 -4.45 -25.78 -6.60
C GLY A 35 -3.85 -25.84 -8.00
N ASP A 36 -4.26 -24.98 -8.94
CA ASP A 36 -3.82 -25.05 -10.35
C ASP A 36 -2.34 -24.68 -10.54
N ILE A 37 -1.76 -23.89 -9.64
CA ILE A 37 -0.33 -23.55 -9.66
C ILE A 37 0.41 -24.58 -8.81
N CYS A 38 0.75 -25.72 -9.40
CA CYS A 38 1.30 -26.88 -8.68
C CYS A 38 2.68 -27.37 -9.14
N VAL A 39 3.26 -26.76 -10.18
CA VAL A 39 4.59 -27.12 -10.68
C VAL A 39 5.67 -26.35 -9.95
N ALA A 40 6.51 -27.05 -9.18
CA ALA A 40 7.65 -26.46 -8.50
C ALA A 40 8.84 -26.31 -9.48
N VAL A 41 9.44 -25.11 -9.54
CA VAL A 41 10.66 -24.85 -10.32
C VAL A 41 11.84 -24.91 -9.36
N ASN A 42 12.88 -25.67 -9.72
CA ASN A 42 14.13 -25.83 -8.94
C ASN A 42 13.95 -26.39 -7.52
N LYS A 43 12.88 -27.16 -7.25
CA LYS A 43 12.66 -27.83 -5.98
C LYS A 43 12.29 -29.30 -6.20
N ASN A 44 12.79 -30.17 -5.32
CA ASN A 44 12.45 -31.59 -5.37
C ASN A 44 11.02 -31.82 -4.82
N PRO A 45 10.06 -32.27 -5.65
CA PRO A 45 8.68 -32.51 -5.22
C PRO A 45 8.54 -33.64 -4.18
N ALA A 46 9.57 -34.49 -4.02
CA ALA A 46 9.58 -35.54 -2.99
C ALA A 46 9.71 -34.97 -1.56
N VAL A 47 10.19 -33.74 -1.39
CA VAL A 47 10.40 -33.12 -0.07
C VAL A 47 9.16 -32.37 0.40
N ALA A 48 8.44 -31.70 -0.50
CA ALA A 48 7.22 -30.98 -0.18
C ALA A 48 6.32 -30.80 -1.41
N SER A 49 5.02 -30.98 -1.22
CA SER A 49 4.02 -30.65 -2.26
C SER A 49 3.89 -29.14 -2.42
N PHE A 50 3.81 -28.67 -3.66
CA PHE A 50 3.62 -27.26 -3.98
C PHE A 50 2.24 -27.05 -4.61
N ARG A 51 1.46 -26.12 -4.07
CA ARG A 51 0.23 -25.64 -4.68
C ARG A 51 -0.13 -24.24 -4.17
N ASN A 52 -0.81 -23.43 -4.98
CA ASN A 52 -1.39 -22.17 -4.48
C ASN A 52 -2.54 -22.44 -3.50
N VAL A 53 -2.57 -21.70 -2.40
CA VAL A 53 -3.59 -21.80 -1.34
C VAL A 53 -4.79 -20.89 -1.60
N THR A 54 -4.63 -19.89 -2.45
CA THR A 54 -5.67 -18.93 -2.84
C THR A 54 -5.67 -18.78 -4.35
N ARG A 55 -6.82 -18.35 -4.90
CA ARG A 55 -6.88 -17.96 -6.31
C ARG A 55 -5.98 -16.75 -6.56
N PRO A 56 -5.28 -16.69 -7.70
CA PRO A 56 -4.55 -15.48 -8.09
C PRO A 56 -5.47 -14.25 -8.09
N THR A 57 -4.94 -13.13 -7.62
CA THR A 57 -5.68 -11.86 -7.63
C THR A 57 -5.92 -11.39 -9.07
N LEU A 58 -7.04 -10.70 -9.29
CA LEU A 58 -7.30 -10.03 -10.56
C LEU A 58 -6.23 -8.95 -10.80
N PRO A 59 -5.75 -8.78 -12.05
CA PRO A 59 -4.88 -7.64 -12.36
C PRO A 59 -5.68 -6.35 -12.17
N LEU A 60 -5.05 -5.38 -11.48
CA LEU A 60 -5.58 -4.04 -11.33
C LEU A 60 -4.84 -3.12 -12.29
N TRP A 61 -5.58 -2.40 -13.13
CA TRP A 61 -5.01 -1.47 -14.08
C TRP A 61 -4.77 -0.11 -13.41
N PRO A 62 -3.72 0.63 -13.77
CA PRO A 62 -3.59 2.00 -13.30
C PRO A 62 -4.78 2.83 -13.81
N VAL A 63 -5.32 3.69 -12.95
CA VAL A 63 -6.31 4.68 -13.37
C VAL A 63 -5.57 5.73 -14.18
N THR A 64 -5.92 5.90 -15.46
CA THR A 64 -5.27 6.87 -16.35
C THR A 64 -5.91 8.26 -16.30
N ASP A 65 -6.85 8.48 -15.39
CA ASP A 65 -7.53 9.76 -15.21
C ASP A 65 -6.60 10.81 -14.59
N GLY A 66 -6.64 12.05 -15.08
CA GLY A 66 -5.71 13.12 -14.73
C GLY A 66 -5.79 13.53 -13.25
N ASP A 67 -6.99 13.56 -12.68
CA ASP A 67 -7.23 14.04 -11.31
C ASP A 67 -6.59 13.14 -10.25
N MET A 68 -6.53 11.83 -10.52
CA MET A 68 -5.91 10.87 -9.61
C MET A 68 -4.38 11.01 -9.60
N HIS A 69 -3.76 11.38 -10.72
CA HIS A 69 -2.32 11.68 -10.77
C HIS A 69 -1.97 12.88 -9.91
N TRP A 70 -2.74 13.97 -10.01
CA TRP A 70 -2.54 15.15 -9.17
C TRP A 70 -2.81 14.88 -7.69
N SER A 71 -3.83 14.07 -7.38
CA SER A 71 -4.10 13.64 -6.00
C SER A 71 -2.94 12.84 -5.43
N LEU A 72 -2.32 11.94 -6.20
CA LEU A 72 -1.16 11.17 -5.78
C LEU A 72 0.08 12.05 -5.57
N ILE A 73 0.35 12.98 -6.50
CA ILE A 73 1.46 13.95 -6.36
C ILE A 73 1.27 14.81 -5.11
N SER A 74 0.03 15.23 -4.85
CA SER A 74 -0.32 15.99 -3.63
C SER A 74 -0.12 15.13 -2.38
N ALA A 75 -0.52 13.85 -2.44
CA ALA A 75 -0.31 12.87 -1.37
C ALA A 75 1.17 12.68 -1.00
N MET A 76 2.06 12.72 -1.99
CA MET A 76 3.51 12.56 -1.81
C MET A 76 4.21 13.80 -1.24
N ASN A 77 3.61 14.98 -1.40
CA ASN A 77 4.19 16.27 -0.96
C ASN A 77 3.50 16.84 0.29
N LEU A 78 2.68 16.04 0.97
CA LEU A 78 1.89 16.49 2.12
C LEU A 78 2.77 16.88 3.31
N ASN A 79 2.42 18.01 3.92
CA ASN A 79 3.03 18.48 5.16
C ASN A 79 2.53 17.60 6.34
N TYR A 80 3.43 17.29 7.27
CA TYR A 80 3.15 16.52 8.47
C TYR A 80 1.95 17.05 9.27
N LEU A 81 1.80 18.37 9.40
CA LEU A 81 0.70 18.98 10.14
C LEU A 81 -0.66 18.64 9.51
N SER A 82 -0.71 18.48 8.20
CA SER A 82 -1.92 18.09 7.46
C SER A 82 -2.26 16.62 7.70
N LEU A 83 -1.27 15.74 7.86
CA LEU A 83 -1.49 14.32 8.14
C LEU A 83 -2.02 14.03 9.55
N LEU A 84 -1.91 14.98 10.48
CA LEU A 84 -2.52 14.88 11.81
C LEU A 84 -4.03 15.15 11.80
N ASP A 85 -4.55 15.67 10.69
CA ASP A 85 -5.98 15.86 10.50
C ASP A 85 -6.65 14.56 10.00
N ARG A 86 -7.81 14.25 10.59
CA ARG A 86 -8.58 13.04 10.31
C ARG A 86 -9.03 12.98 8.85
N GLU A 87 -9.58 14.08 8.34
CA GLU A 87 -10.16 14.11 6.99
C GLU A 87 -9.07 14.00 5.93
N THR A 88 -7.94 14.67 6.17
CA THR A 88 -6.77 14.57 5.30
C THR A 88 -6.22 13.14 5.26
N LEU A 89 -6.08 12.48 6.41
CA LEU A 89 -5.66 11.07 6.47
C LEU A 89 -6.61 10.15 5.69
N ILE A 90 -7.93 10.32 5.87
CA ILE A 90 -8.95 9.55 5.15
C ILE A 90 -8.85 9.80 3.64
N GLN A 91 -8.67 11.06 3.22
CA GLN A 91 -8.54 11.41 1.81
C GLN A 91 -7.31 10.75 1.17
N ILE A 92 -6.16 10.79 1.85
CA ILE A 92 -4.94 10.12 1.38
C ILE A 92 -5.17 8.61 1.23
N LEU A 93 -5.75 7.98 2.26
CA LEU A 93 -6.05 6.53 2.23
C LEU A 93 -6.99 6.17 1.07
N ARG A 94 -7.97 7.04 0.75
CA ARG A 94 -8.85 6.86 -0.41
C ARG A 94 -8.09 6.96 -1.73
N THR A 95 -7.09 7.84 -1.86
CA THR A 95 -6.25 7.94 -3.07
C THR A 95 -5.50 6.64 -3.37
N PHE A 96 -5.17 5.85 -2.34
CA PHE A 96 -4.50 4.55 -2.51
C PHE A 96 -5.45 3.36 -2.69
N ASP A 97 -6.77 3.56 -2.74
CA ASP A 97 -7.77 2.50 -2.97
C ASP A 97 -7.92 2.15 -4.45
N LEU A 98 -6.86 1.56 -5.02
CA LEU A 98 -6.86 1.07 -6.39
C LEU A 98 -7.92 -0.01 -6.65
N PRO A 99 -8.17 -1.01 -5.75
CA PRO A 99 -9.23 -1.99 -5.95
C PRO A 99 -10.63 -1.36 -6.02
N GLY A 100 -10.88 -0.30 -5.26
CA GLY A 100 -12.13 0.45 -5.31
C GLY A 100 -12.38 1.12 -6.67
N ALA A 101 -11.32 1.60 -7.32
CA ALA A 101 -11.42 2.22 -8.65
C ALA A 101 -11.96 1.26 -9.74
N HIS A 102 -11.69 -0.04 -9.62
CA HIS A 102 -12.15 -1.05 -10.59
C HIS A 102 -13.48 -1.70 -10.22
N HIS A 103 -13.91 -1.61 -8.96
CA HIS A 103 -15.06 -2.35 -8.46
C HIS A 103 -15.91 -1.51 -7.49
N PRO A 104 -17.10 -1.03 -7.91
CA PRO A 104 -17.95 -0.16 -7.08
C PRO A 104 -18.32 -0.75 -5.72
N GLN A 105 -18.52 -2.08 -5.65
CA GLN A 105 -18.80 -2.76 -4.39
C GLN A 105 -17.62 -2.69 -3.41
N ARG A 106 -16.38 -2.84 -3.90
CA ARG A 106 -15.17 -2.74 -3.09
C ARG A 106 -14.93 -1.30 -2.64
N ALA A 107 -15.12 -0.33 -3.54
CA ALA A 107 -15.08 1.09 -3.20
C ALA A 107 -16.07 1.43 -2.09
N ARG A 108 -17.30 0.91 -2.15
CA ARG A 108 -18.30 1.14 -1.09
C ARG A 108 -17.86 0.59 0.26
N LEU A 109 -17.37 -0.65 0.30
CA LEU A 109 -16.89 -1.28 1.54
C LEU A 109 -15.67 -0.55 2.11
N SER A 110 -14.71 -0.21 1.25
CA SER A 110 -13.52 0.58 1.61
C SER A 110 -13.91 1.93 2.20
N ARG A 111 -14.82 2.67 1.54
CA ARG A 111 -15.36 3.94 2.05
C ARG A 111 -16.02 3.77 3.42
N GLN A 112 -16.91 2.78 3.58
CA GLN A 112 -17.54 2.51 4.87
C GLN A 112 -16.53 2.24 5.98
N LYS A 113 -15.46 1.48 5.69
CA LYS A 113 -14.38 1.20 6.66
C LYS A 113 -13.55 2.45 6.98
N LEU A 114 -13.26 3.31 6.01
CA LEU A 114 -12.53 4.56 6.24
C LEU A 114 -13.38 5.59 6.99
N ASP A 115 -14.67 5.69 6.68
CA ASP A 115 -15.64 6.57 7.35
C ASP A 115 -15.89 6.15 8.80
N ALA A 116 -15.56 4.90 9.14
CA ALA A 116 -15.60 4.38 10.50
C ALA A 116 -14.50 4.97 11.39
N ILE A 117 -13.46 5.60 10.83
CA ILE A 117 -12.52 6.38 11.62
C ILE A 117 -13.28 7.60 12.13
N GLU A 118 -13.49 7.69 13.45
CA GLU A 118 -14.31 8.74 14.06
C GLU A 118 -13.46 9.91 14.56
N LYS A 119 -12.26 9.60 15.07
CA LYS A 119 -11.38 10.59 15.68
C LYS A 119 -9.92 10.20 15.47
N LEU A 120 -9.09 11.22 15.31
CA LEU A 120 -7.63 11.15 15.28
C LEU A 120 -7.11 12.24 16.21
N GLU A 121 -6.25 11.89 17.15
CA GLU A 121 -5.67 12.84 18.10
C GLU A 121 -4.19 12.54 18.29
N THR A 122 -3.35 13.55 18.11
CA THR A 122 -1.91 13.42 18.29
C THR A 122 -1.42 14.39 19.35
N LYS A 123 -0.66 13.90 20.32
CA LYS A 123 -0.11 14.70 21.41
C LYS A 123 1.40 14.55 21.50
N PRO A 124 2.15 15.62 21.80
CA PRO A 124 3.54 15.49 22.19
C PRO A 124 3.64 14.71 23.49
N VAL A 125 4.60 13.80 23.55
CA VAL A 125 4.90 12.99 24.74
C VAL A 125 6.40 12.97 24.97
N ASP A 126 6.82 13.17 26.21
CA ASP A 126 8.21 13.04 26.62
C ASP A 126 8.37 11.70 27.36
N ARG A 127 9.32 10.87 26.91
CA ARG A 127 9.63 9.58 27.54
C ARG A 127 11.11 9.46 27.81
N LEU A 128 11.47 8.94 28.98
CA LEU A 128 12.85 8.61 29.29
C LEU A 128 13.21 7.28 28.59
N PHE A 129 14.24 7.27 27.75
CA PHE A 129 14.77 6.06 27.14
C PHE A 129 16.25 5.94 27.48
N LYS A 130 16.62 4.90 28.24
CA LYS A 130 18.00 4.69 28.73
C LYS A 130 18.60 5.92 29.45
N GLY A 131 17.80 6.60 30.27
CA GLY A 131 18.25 7.79 31.02
C GLY A 131 18.19 9.10 30.23
N VAL A 132 17.89 9.08 28.93
CA VAL A 132 17.80 10.27 28.08
C VAL A 132 16.33 10.63 27.84
N PRO A 133 15.90 11.89 28.06
CA PRO A 133 14.57 12.33 27.69
C PRO A 133 14.43 12.36 26.16
N VAL A 134 13.44 11.65 25.64
CA VAL A 134 13.08 11.58 24.22
C VAL A 134 11.69 12.15 24.03
N ARG A 135 11.59 13.22 23.26
CA ARG A 135 10.32 13.78 22.80
C ARG A 135 9.81 12.99 21.60
N GLY A 136 8.53 12.66 21.62
CA GLY A 136 7.84 11.97 20.54
C GLY A 136 6.40 12.44 20.40
N LEU A 137 5.67 11.80 19.50
CA LEU A 137 4.25 12.01 19.31
C LEU A 137 3.51 10.71 19.63
N ALA A 138 2.41 10.82 20.38
CA ALA A 138 1.47 9.75 20.61
C ALA A 138 0.19 10.05 19.85
N THR A 139 -0.11 9.22 18.84
CA THR A 139 -1.34 9.31 18.06
C THR A 139 -2.33 8.23 18.49
N THR A 140 -3.55 8.64 18.78
CA THR A 140 -4.68 7.76 19.10
C THR A 140 -5.71 7.85 17.99
N LEU A 141 -6.22 6.70 17.57
CA LEU A 141 -7.21 6.55 16.51
C LEU A 141 -8.44 5.87 17.11
N TRP A 142 -9.61 6.47 16.93
CA TRP A 142 -10.89 5.88 17.33
C TRP A 142 -11.61 5.40 16.08
N ILE A 143 -11.94 4.11 16.06
CA ILE A 143 -12.58 3.45 14.92
C ILE A 143 -13.87 2.77 15.42
N ARG A 144 -14.97 3.05 14.75
CA ARG A 144 -16.25 2.35 14.97
C ARG A 144 -16.17 0.92 14.41
N PRO A 145 -16.59 -0.10 15.17
CA PRO A 145 -16.47 -1.49 14.71
C PRO A 145 -17.50 -1.91 13.65
N ASP A 146 -18.62 -1.20 13.50
CA ASP A 146 -19.79 -1.65 12.70
C ASP A 146 -19.49 -2.16 11.27
N PRO A 147 -18.61 -1.53 10.45
CA PRO A 147 -18.38 -1.99 9.07
C PRO A 147 -17.29 -3.08 8.95
N PHE A 148 -16.73 -3.56 10.06
CA PHE A 148 -15.66 -4.56 10.09
C PHE A 148 -16.19 -5.95 10.45
N ILE A 149 -15.58 -6.97 9.86
CA ILE A 149 -15.98 -8.37 10.10
C ILE A 149 -15.43 -8.87 11.44
N CYS A 150 -14.22 -8.42 11.79
CA CYS A 150 -13.55 -8.81 13.02
C CYS A 150 -12.56 -7.74 13.50
N GLU A 151 -12.13 -7.87 14.75
CA GLU A 151 -11.12 -7.00 15.36
C GLU A 151 -9.79 -6.99 14.59
N GLY A 152 -9.42 -8.10 13.96
CA GLY A 152 -8.20 -8.18 13.14
C GLY A 152 -8.21 -7.22 11.95
N GLU A 153 -9.37 -6.96 11.34
CA GLU A 153 -9.46 -5.96 10.27
C GLU A 153 -9.27 -4.53 10.80
N ILE A 154 -9.83 -4.25 11.98
CA ILE A 154 -9.68 -2.96 12.67
C ILE A 154 -8.20 -2.73 13.01
N TYR A 155 -7.55 -3.75 13.58
CA TYR A 155 -6.12 -3.70 13.91
C TYR A 155 -5.26 -3.47 12.67
N LEU A 156 -5.56 -4.14 11.55
CA LEU A 156 -4.82 -3.97 10.31
C LEU A 156 -4.98 -2.55 9.76
N LEU A 157 -6.21 -2.03 9.72
CA LEU A 157 -6.47 -0.65 9.28
C LEU A 157 -5.74 0.35 10.18
N GLY A 158 -5.90 0.24 11.50
CA GLY A 158 -5.27 1.14 12.46
C GLY A 158 -3.75 1.11 12.37
N THR A 159 -3.16 -0.08 12.25
CA THR A 159 -1.70 -0.23 12.11
C THR A 159 -1.20 0.40 10.81
N ARG A 160 -1.88 0.21 9.68
CA ARG A 160 -1.47 0.79 8.40
C ARG A 160 -1.66 2.31 8.36
N ALA A 161 -2.76 2.81 8.93
CA ALA A 161 -3.03 4.25 9.04
C ALA A 161 -1.99 4.94 9.93
N LEU A 162 -1.70 4.40 11.11
CA LEU A 162 -0.67 4.94 12.02
C LEU A 162 0.74 4.78 11.42
N ALA A 163 1.00 3.71 10.67
CA ALA A 163 2.28 3.54 9.98
C ALA A 163 2.54 4.63 8.93
N LEU A 164 1.52 5.23 8.31
CA LEU A 164 1.71 6.39 7.42
C LEU A 164 2.18 7.64 8.17
N LEU A 165 1.88 7.73 9.47
CA LEU A 165 2.33 8.82 10.34
C LEU A 165 3.76 8.58 10.87
N CYS A 166 4.25 7.34 10.84
CA CYS A 166 5.54 6.96 11.42
C CYS A 166 6.79 7.45 10.63
N PRO A 167 6.81 7.49 9.28
CA PRO A 167 7.91 8.07 8.49
C PRO A 167 8.11 9.58 8.67
N LEU A 168 7.17 10.30 9.30
CA LEU A 168 7.23 11.75 9.50
C LEU A 168 8.26 12.18 10.57
N ARG A 169 9.29 11.34 10.76
CA ARG A 169 10.34 11.43 11.76
C ARG A 169 11.57 12.16 11.23
N GLN A 170 11.42 13.34 10.60
CA GLN A 170 12.58 14.06 10.07
C GLN A 170 13.13 15.16 10.97
N HIS A 171 12.34 15.95 11.71
CA HIS A 171 12.95 17.04 12.51
C HIS A 171 12.16 17.35 13.78
N GLN A 172 12.49 16.70 14.90
CA GLN A 172 12.45 17.26 16.26
C GLN A 172 12.93 16.22 17.29
N PHE A 173 14.23 15.92 17.28
CA PHE A 173 14.90 15.54 18.53
C PHE A 173 15.42 16.83 19.14
N VAL A 174 14.60 17.48 19.96
CA VAL A 174 15.06 18.58 20.81
C VAL A 174 15.38 17.95 22.15
N PRO A 175 16.66 17.73 22.50
CA PRO A 175 17.00 17.48 23.89
C PRO A 175 16.54 18.70 24.68
N LEU A 176 15.71 18.49 25.71
CA LEU A 176 15.41 19.53 26.69
C LEU A 176 16.75 19.91 27.33
N SER A 177 17.30 21.08 27.00
CA SER A 177 18.41 21.64 27.76
C SER A 177 17.87 22.05 29.12
N GLU A 178 18.41 21.43 30.17
CA GLU A 178 18.19 21.85 31.54
C GLU A 178 18.68 23.30 31.70
N ASN A 179 17.77 24.23 31.95
CA ASN A 179 18.10 25.48 32.61
C ASN A 179 18.10 25.21 34.12
N HIS A 180 19.29 24.97 34.67
CA HIS A 180 19.62 25.26 36.06
C HIS A 180 21.09 25.65 36.18
#